data_AF-A0A975LKW6-F1
#
_entry.id   AF-A0A975LKW6-F1
#
_cell.length_a   1.000
_cell.length_b   1.000
_cell.length_c   1.000
_cell.angle_alpha   90.00
_cell.angle_beta   90.00
_cell.angle_gamma   90.00
#
_symmetry.space_group_name_H-M   'P 1'
#
loop_
_entity.id
_entity.type
_entity.pdbx_description
1 polymer ?
#
loop_
_entity_poly.entity_id
_entity_poly.type
_entity_poly.pdbx_seq_one_letter_code
_entity_poly.pdbx_strand_id
1 'polypeptide(L)'
;MKKLLMFLGTAIVATILYFLGIIPDLDFEVVNEMNDPLLIISEFGEGSSNNKAIELANIGEGTADLSEYRLVFYFNEDDNPVYLELEGELSKGSVYLLTHSSFDFTLTEHLSGSESYIRKFGLRTNGDDEFSLEKKVEDSWIEIDVVGSTTERGQINPWVADSTLVRNYNIIGPNCNFDINEWSVKSIDDFSDLGNHSTSGNDTIKPVISVVNSKSKVLEIGSEMPDFIEYFSVIDNIDGEITITLDMINNIDLVDINTAGIYEIELEVEDESGNVSNKSITIRVYDPNSTDLVLTSYYQSVEGLTGDDLKQELNQLIDEHKVYTYDEVWDILKESDQDPNNPDNVLLLYTGLSYSKECQDQGAYSTCDDVWNREHVWSKSRGDFGTDMGPGTDLHHLRAADKIMNSTRNNRLFDVCDIEVGYGNDKCDYWAFEPRDEVKGDIARMLFYMTVRYEGFDEYLDLELNEVIMDKDDKSPFHGKLSLLLEWNLLDPVDDFERQRNEVIFNYQGNRNPFVDYPEFALMIFG
;
A
#
# COMPACT_ATOMS: atom_id res chain seq x y z
N MET A 1 23.81 10.01 -38.04
CA MET A 1 22.51 9.42 -37.62
C MET A 1 22.73 8.76 -36.26
N LYS A 2 22.64 9.53 -35.18
CA LYS A 2 22.43 9.03 -33.83
C LYS A 2 21.28 9.88 -33.31
N LYS A 3 20.08 9.29 -33.32
CA LYS A 3 18.90 9.91 -32.72
C LYS A 3 19.04 9.73 -31.22
N LEU A 4 19.03 10.86 -30.53
CA LEU A 4 18.56 11.00 -29.17
C LEU A 4 17.15 10.40 -29.09
N LEU A 5 16.96 9.41 -28.23
CA LEU A 5 15.63 8.97 -27.81
C LEU A 5 15.71 8.80 -26.29
N MET A 6 15.32 9.85 -25.58
CA MET A 6 15.03 9.86 -24.16
C MET A 6 13.51 9.81 -24.07
N PHE A 7 12.95 8.72 -23.55
CA PHE A 7 11.62 8.66 -22.93
C PHE A 7 11.55 7.33 -22.16
N LEU A 8 11.06 7.40 -20.92
CA LEU A 8 10.90 6.31 -19.97
C LEU A 8 10.42 5.00 -20.65
N GLY A 9 11.13 3.89 -20.41
CA GLY A 9 10.67 2.55 -20.81
C GLY A 9 11.71 1.60 -21.42
N THR A 10 12.99 1.97 -21.54
CA THR A 10 13.99 1.16 -22.27
C THR A 10 15.00 0.41 -21.39
N ALA A 11 15.11 0.69 -20.09
CA ALA A 11 16.02 -0.04 -19.21
C ALA A 11 15.63 -1.54 -19.08
N ILE A 12 14.34 -1.85 -18.97
CA ILE A 12 13.84 -3.23 -18.79
C ILE A 12 14.03 -4.08 -20.07
N VAL A 13 13.86 -3.48 -21.25
CA VAL A 13 13.94 -4.20 -22.54
C VAL A 13 15.39 -4.59 -22.88
N ALA A 14 16.37 -3.76 -22.50
CA ALA A 14 17.78 -4.04 -22.71
C ALA A 14 18.28 -5.21 -21.84
N THR A 15 17.83 -5.29 -20.58
CA THR A 15 18.17 -6.38 -19.65
C THR A 15 17.58 -7.73 -20.09
N ILE A 16 16.36 -7.74 -20.63
CA ILE A 16 15.70 -8.95 -21.17
C ILE A 16 16.44 -9.48 -22.40
N LEU A 17 16.93 -8.62 -23.29
CA LEU A 17 17.66 -9.02 -24.49
C LEU A 17 19.09 -9.51 -24.19
N TYR A 18 19.71 -9.05 -23.11
CA TYR A 18 21.01 -9.53 -22.62
C TYR A 18 20.90 -10.97 -22.07
N PHE A 19 19.88 -11.27 -21.26
CA PHE A 19 19.61 -12.62 -20.75
C PHE A 19 19.24 -13.64 -21.85
N LEU A 20 18.72 -13.16 -22.98
CA LEU A 20 18.41 -13.99 -24.15
C LEU A 20 19.61 -14.20 -25.10
N GLY A 21 20.77 -13.59 -24.85
CA GLY A 21 22.02 -13.80 -25.60
C GLY A 21 22.01 -13.25 -27.03
N ILE A 22 21.18 -12.25 -27.33
CA ILE A 22 20.93 -11.77 -28.71
C ILE A 22 21.88 -10.62 -29.12
N ILE A 23 22.64 -10.03 -28.19
CA ILE A 23 23.53 -8.87 -28.46
C ILE A 23 24.93 -9.15 -27.90
N PRO A 24 26.03 -8.89 -28.65
CA PRO A 24 27.39 -9.01 -28.13
C PRO A 24 27.70 -7.89 -27.13
N ASP A 25 28.54 -8.20 -26.12
CA ASP A 25 28.97 -7.30 -25.03
C ASP A 25 29.23 -5.87 -25.52
N LEU A 26 28.28 -5.00 -25.19
CA LEU A 26 28.47 -3.56 -25.22
C LEU A 26 28.75 -3.16 -23.78
N ASP A 27 30.01 -2.79 -23.49
CA ASP A 27 30.36 -2.11 -22.25
C ASP A 27 29.51 -0.84 -22.15
N PHE A 28 28.43 -0.90 -21.39
CA PHE A 28 27.66 0.28 -21.00
C PHE A 28 28.31 0.78 -19.72
N GLU A 29 29.02 1.90 -19.82
CA GLU A 29 29.36 2.70 -18.65
C GLU A 29 28.02 3.27 -18.14
N VAL A 30 27.48 2.67 -17.08
CA VAL A 30 26.36 3.23 -16.34
C VAL A 30 26.90 4.48 -15.66
N VAL A 31 26.76 5.63 -16.32
CA VAL A 31 26.99 6.92 -15.68
C VAL A 31 25.82 7.12 -14.74
N ASN A 32 26.07 6.90 -13.45
CA ASN A 32 25.18 7.36 -12.38
C ASN A 32 25.19 8.89 -12.41
N GLU A 33 24.28 9.53 -13.16
CA GLU A 33 24.07 10.99 -13.11
C GLU A 33 23.32 11.36 -11.82
N MET A 34 23.86 10.98 -10.65
CA MET A 34 23.32 11.34 -9.33
C MET A 34 23.77 12.74 -8.85
N ASN A 35 24.28 13.60 -9.74
CA ASN A 35 24.89 14.89 -9.37
C ASN A 35 24.47 16.05 -10.30
N ASP A 36 23.32 15.96 -10.97
CA ASP A 36 22.89 17.04 -11.85
C ASP A 36 22.29 18.21 -11.06
N PRO A 37 22.72 19.47 -11.33
CA PRO A 37 22.05 20.63 -10.78
C PRO A 37 20.66 20.80 -11.40
N LEU A 38 19.69 21.19 -10.58
CA LEU A 38 18.31 21.42 -11.00
C LEU A 38 17.87 22.80 -10.53
N LEU A 39 17.75 23.72 -11.48
CA LEU A 39 17.38 25.12 -11.18
C LEU A 39 15.92 25.36 -11.46
N ILE A 40 15.26 26.00 -10.50
CA ILE A 40 13.88 26.47 -10.59
C ILE A 40 13.80 27.97 -10.26
N ILE A 41 12.75 28.63 -10.71
CA ILE A 41 12.30 29.92 -10.19
C ILE A 41 11.52 29.60 -8.90
N SER A 42 12.07 30.04 -7.78
CA SER A 42 11.56 29.73 -6.43
C SER A 42 10.72 30.85 -5.84
N GLU A 43 10.97 32.10 -6.24
CA GLU A 43 10.17 33.25 -5.78
C GLU A 43 10.07 34.32 -6.86
N PHE A 44 8.89 34.93 -7.00
CA PHE A 44 8.65 36.08 -7.86
C PHE A 44 7.84 37.12 -7.10
N GLY A 45 8.38 38.33 -6.92
CA GLY A 45 7.71 39.39 -6.20
C GLY A 45 7.35 40.60 -7.05
N GLU A 46 6.07 40.93 -7.07
CA GLU A 46 5.49 42.15 -7.60
C GLU A 46 5.00 43.03 -6.43
N GLY A 47 5.96 43.51 -5.63
CA GLY A 47 5.72 44.34 -4.47
C GLY A 47 5.41 45.81 -4.83
N SER A 48 5.21 46.66 -3.82
CA SER A 48 4.91 48.06 -4.05
C SER A 48 6.08 48.83 -4.65
N SER A 49 5.78 49.79 -5.53
CA SER A 49 6.78 50.63 -6.20
C SER A 49 7.91 49.80 -6.85
N ASN A 50 9.12 49.87 -6.30
CA ASN A 50 10.34 49.26 -6.80
C ASN A 50 10.68 47.94 -6.09
N ASN A 51 9.80 47.39 -5.26
CA ASN A 51 10.02 46.13 -4.58
C ASN A 51 9.74 44.96 -5.53
N LYS A 52 10.64 44.79 -6.50
CA LYS A 52 10.58 43.69 -7.48
C LYS A 52 11.74 42.74 -7.25
N ALA A 53 11.47 41.44 -7.19
CA ALA A 53 12.48 40.41 -7.00
C ALA A 53 12.15 39.12 -7.76
N ILE A 54 13.20 38.39 -8.15
CA ILE A 54 13.14 37.03 -8.68
C ILE A 54 14.22 36.22 -7.98
N GLU A 55 13.86 35.05 -7.50
CA GLU A 55 14.78 34.09 -6.91
C GLU A 55 14.86 32.83 -7.77
N LEU A 56 16.09 32.34 -7.97
CA LEU A 56 16.35 31.01 -8.48
C LEU A 56 16.89 30.13 -7.35
N ALA A 57 16.42 28.89 -7.26
CA ALA A 57 16.93 27.90 -6.32
C ALA A 57 17.55 26.73 -7.06
N ASN A 58 18.69 26.22 -6.56
CA ASN A 58 19.22 24.94 -6.99
C ASN A 58 18.74 23.83 -6.05
N ILE A 59 17.74 23.09 -6.52
CA ILE A 59 17.11 21.98 -5.79
C ILE A 59 17.68 20.61 -6.17
N GLY A 60 18.67 20.57 -7.08
CA GLY A 60 19.33 19.33 -7.50
C GLY A 60 20.55 18.97 -6.65
N GLU A 61 21.14 17.81 -6.93
CA GLU A 61 22.25 17.26 -6.15
C GLU A 61 23.62 17.91 -6.48
N GLY A 62 23.74 18.55 -7.66
CA GLY A 62 24.98 19.18 -8.14
C GLY A 62 25.11 20.69 -7.88
N THR A 63 26.29 21.25 -8.17
CA THR A 63 26.49 22.71 -8.28
C THR A 63 26.23 23.15 -9.72
N ALA A 64 25.40 24.17 -9.92
CA ALA A 64 25.10 24.72 -11.24
C ALA A 64 26.14 25.75 -11.67
N ASP A 65 26.67 25.63 -12.89
CA ASP A 65 27.36 26.72 -13.57
C ASP A 65 26.32 27.66 -14.18
N LEU A 66 26.13 28.84 -13.59
CA LEU A 66 25.13 29.81 -14.04
C LEU A 66 25.44 30.40 -15.41
N SER A 67 26.66 30.26 -15.95
CA SER A 67 26.97 30.68 -17.32
C SER A 67 26.27 29.83 -18.38
N GLU A 68 25.72 28.67 -17.99
CA GLU A 68 24.83 27.85 -18.82
C GLU A 68 23.37 28.28 -18.75
N TYR A 69 23.03 29.30 -17.97
CA TYR A 69 21.66 29.75 -17.75
C TYR A 69 21.49 31.23 -18.10
N ARG A 70 20.29 31.59 -18.55
CA ARG A 70 19.89 32.98 -18.73
C ARG A 70 18.43 33.18 -18.35
N LEU A 71 18.11 34.41 -17.96
CA LEU A 71 16.74 34.84 -17.78
C LEU A 71 16.26 35.60 -19.02
N VAL A 72 15.03 35.34 -19.41
CA VAL A 72 14.34 35.98 -20.53
C VAL A 72 13.12 36.69 -19.99
N PHE A 73 13.04 38.00 -20.23
CA PHE A 73 11.97 38.86 -19.72
C PHE A 73 11.16 39.39 -20.89
N TYR A 74 9.86 39.16 -20.83
CA TYR A 74 8.91 39.77 -21.76
C TYR A 74 8.04 40.76 -21.00
N PHE A 75 8.28 42.04 -21.26
CA PHE A 75 7.61 43.10 -20.53
C PHE A 75 6.42 43.64 -21.32
N ASN A 76 5.25 43.76 -20.70
CA ASN A 76 4.11 44.59 -21.17
C ASN A 76 3.78 44.46 -22.67
N GLU A 77 3.17 43.34 -23.09
CA GLU A 77 2.81 43.04 -24.48
C GLU A 77 3.97 43.14 -25.51
N ASP A 78 5.23 43.38 -25.10
CA ASP A 78 6.37 43.48 -26.02
C ASP A 78 6.83 42.07 -26.43
N ASP A 79 6.72 41.79 -27.73
CA ASP A 79 7.23 40.56 -28.33
C ASP A 79 8.76 40.49 -28.36
N ASN A 80 9.47 41.58 -28.02
CA ASN A 80 10.92 41.62 -27.93
C ASN A 80 11.39 41.33 -26.49
N PRO A 81 11.94 40.13 -26.23
CA PRO A 81 12.45 39.81 -24.91
C PRO A 81 13.73 40.59 -24.59
N VAL A 82 13.91 40.88 -23.30
CA VAL A 82 15.19 41.29 -22.73
C VAL A 82 15.90 40.04 -22.20
N TYR A 83 17.16 39.86 -22.56
CA TYR A 83 17.97 38.74 -22.11
C TYR A 83 18.93 39.16 -21.00
N LEU A 84 19.10 38.29 -20.02
CA LEU A 84 20.06 38.44 -18.94
C LEU A 84 20.84 37.14 -18.77
N GLU A 85 22.05 37.09 -19.34
CA GLU A 85 23.01 36.01 -19.11
C GLU A 85 23.39 36.00 -17.63
N LEU A 86 23.35 34.82 -17.00
CA LEU A 86 23.75 34.64 -15.61
C LEU A 86 25.25 34.29 -15.53
N GLU A 87 25.82 34.43 -14.34
CA GLU A 87 27.23 34.16 -14.09
C GLU A 87 27.44 33.71 -12.65
N GLY A 88 28.48 32.90 -12.43
CA GLY A 88 28.82 32.34 -11.13
C GLY A 88 28.43 30.87 -10.99
N GLU A 89 28.53 30.36 -9.77
CA GLU A 89 28.16 28.99 -9.42
C GLU A 89 27.06 29.03 -8.35
N LEU A 90 26.10 28.11 -8.44
CA LEU A 90 25.02 27.96 -7.46
C LEU A 90 25.03 26.55 -6.89
N SER A 91 25.53 26.38 -5.67
CA SER A 91 25.58 25.09 -4.98
C SER A 91 24.18 24.56 -4.64
N LYS A 92 24.07 23.24 -4.40
CA LYS A 92 22.85 22.60 -3.87
C LYS A 92 22.28 23.40 -2.68
N GLY A 93 20.96 23.59 -2.68
CA GLY A 93 20.21 24.29 -1.62
C GLY A 93 20.51 25.78 -1.52
N SER A 94 21.32 26.35 -2.43
CA SER A 94 21.58 27.78 -2.48
C SER A 94 20.65 28.47 -3.46
N VAL A 95 20.47 29.78 -3.25
CA VAL A 95 19.62 30.63 -4.08
C VAL A 95 20.41 31.76 -4.75
N TYR A 96 19.91 32.21 -5.91
CA TYR A 96 20.42 33.36 -6.65
C TYR A 96 19.32 34.43 -6.72
N LEU A 97 19.64 35.64 -6.27
CA LEU A 97 18.65 36.69 -6.12
C LEU A 97 18.85 37.81 -7.16
N LEU A 98 17.78 38.13 -7.89
CA LEU A 98 17.70 39.26 -8.79
C LEU A 98 16.68 40.27 -8.24
N THR A 99 17.11 41.49 -7.90
CA THR A 99 16.19 42.54 -7.41
C THR A 99 16.21 43.76 -8.30
N HIS A 100 15.16 44.59 -8.20
CA HIS A 100 15.23 45.93 -8.72
C HIS A 100 16.37 46.72 -8.04
N SER A 101 16.99 47.65 -8.76
CA SER A 101 18.11 48.46 -8.27
C SER A 101 17.82 49.28 -7.00
N SER A 102 16.54 49.60 -6.78
CA SER A 102 15.99 50.35 -5.64
C SER A 102 15.07 49.51 -4.75
N PHE A 103 15.25 48.18 -4.73
CA PHE A 103 14.51 47.28 -3.83
C PHE A 103 14.74 47.66 -2.36
N ASP A 104 13.68 47.68 -1.55
CA ASP A 104 13.76 47.97 -0.13
C ASP A 104 14.14 46.72 0.68
N PHE A 105 15.43 46.58 0.98
CA PHE A 105 15.95 45.46 1.79
C PHE A 105 15.52 45.50 3.27
N THR A 106 14.78 46.51 3.73
CA THR A 106 14.17 46.43 5.07
C THR A 106 13.05 45.38 5.13
N LEU A 107 12.52 44.95 3.99
CA LEU A 107 11.54 43.86 3.87
C LEU A 107 12.16 42.47 4.03
N THR A 108 13.48 42.37 4.07
CA THR A 108 14.23 41.11 4.13
C THR A 108 15.25 41.12 5.26
N GLU A 109 14.79 41.36 6.49
CA GLU A 109 15.66 41.49 7.67
C GLU A 109 16.62 40.30 7.88
N HIS A 110 16.23 39.10 7.43
CA HIS A 110 17.03 37.87 7.49
C HIS A 110 18.17 37.82 6.46
N LEU A 111 18.13 38.64 5.39
CA LEU A 111 19.18 38.70 4.35
C LEU A 111 20.33 39.66 4.69
N SER A 112 20.41 40.09 5.95
CA SER A 112 21.35 41.09 6.45
C SER A 112 22.81 40.59 6.50
N GLY A 113 23.42 40.33 5.34
CA GLY A 113 24.88 40.11 5.25
C GLY A 113 25.47 39.53 3.96
N SER A 114 24.71 39.01 3.00
CA SER A 114 25.28 38.34 1.81
C SER A 114 25.02 39.07 0.50
N GLU A 115 25.79 40.13 0.23
CA GLU A 115 25.73 40.87 -1.05
C GLU A 115 26.24 40.07 -2.27
N SER A 116 26.89 38.91 -2.07
CA SER A 116 27.52 38.13 -3.15
C SER A 116 26.53 37.45 -4.11
N TYR A 117 25.29 37.24 -3.69
CA TYR A 117 24.25 36.53 -4.47
C TYR A 117 23.17 37.45 -5.03
N ILE A 118 23.30 38.77 -4.83
CA ILE A 118 22.28 39.75 -5.20
C ILE A 118 22.71 40.51 -6.45
N ARG A 119 22.04 40.26 -7.57
CA ARG A 119 22.20 41.04 -8.79
C ARG A 119 21.12 42.11 -8.87
N LYS A 120 21.55 43.36 -9.01
CA LYS A 120 20.63 44.49 -9.27
C LYS A 120 20.34 44.58 -10.76
N PHE A 121 19.07 44.58 -11.12
CA PHE A 121 18.60 44.69 -12.50
C PHE A 121 17.45 45.68 -12.63
N GLY A 122 17.19 46.17 -13.83
CA GLY A 122 16.06 47.05 -14.11
C GLY A 122 14.73 46.29 -14.20
N LEU A 123 14.41 45.50 -13.16
CA LEU A 123 13.13 44.79 -13.05
C LEU A 123 11.99 45.80 -13.05
N ARG A 124 11.15 45.74 -14.09
CA ARG A 124 10.05 46.69 -14.33
C ARG A 124 8.71 45.97 -14.43
N THR A 125 8.57 44.90 -13.67
CA THR A 125 7.41 44.02 -13.71
C THR A 125 6.18 44.73 -13.14
N ASN A 126 4.99 44.42 -13.63
CA ASN A 126 3.71 44.98 -13.18
C ASN A 126 2.57 43.93 -13.16
N GLY A 127 2.95 42.66 -13.16
CA GLY A 127 2.08 41.53 -12.86
C GLY A 127 1.49 40.81 -14.08
N ASP A 128 1.60 41.36 -15.29
CA ASP A 128 1.13 40.74 -16.55
C ASP A 128 2.28 40.38 -17.51
N ASP A 129 3.49 40.34 -16.97
CA ASP A 129 4.72 40.03 -17.69
C ASP A 129 5.06 38.54 -17.61
N GLU A 130 5.99 38.09 -18.44
CA GLU A 130 6.50 36.71 -18.42
C GLU A 130 8.01 36.66 -18.27
N PHE A 131 8.43 35.69 -17.48
CA PHE A 131 9.80 35.46 -17.06
C PHE A 131 10.13 33.99 -17.25
N SER A 132 11.10 33.73 -18.11
CA SER A 132 11.54 32.38 -18.43
C SER A 132 12.99 32.18 -18.01
N LEU A 133 13.27 31.03 -17.43
CA LEU A 133 14.60 30.52 -17.18
C LEU A 133 14.96 29.57 -18.33
N GLU A 134 16.04 29.88 -19.04
CA GLU A 134 16.55 29.03 -20.12
C GLU A 134 17.91 28.44 -19.76
N LYS A 135 18.12 27.18 -20.12
CA LYS A 135 19.40 26.48 -20.05
C LYS A 135 19.98 26.30 -21.45
N LYS A 136 21.30 26.46 -21.56
CA LYS A 136 22.04 26.21 -22.80
C LYS A 136 22.25 24.71 -22.96
N VAL A 137 21.78 24.17 -24.07
CA VAL A 137 22.00 22.77 -24.48
C VAL A 137 22.65 22.79 -25.86
N GLU A 138 23.89 22.32 -25.92
CA GLU A 138 24.76 22.46 -27.10
C GLU A 138 24.88 23.95 -27.54
N ASP A 139 24.38 24.28 -28.73
CA ASP A 139 24.38 25.63 -29.31
C ASP A 139 23.00 26.32 -29.25
N SER A 140 22.04 25.75 -28.52
CA SER A 140 20.67 26.28 -28.41
C SER A 140 20.28 26.58 -26.96
N TRP A 141 19.41 27.56 -26.78
CA TRP A 141 18.79 27.86 -25.49
C TRP A 141 17.41 27.19 -25.43
N ILE A 142 17.13 26.54 -24.31
CA ILE A 142 15.88 25.81 -24.07
C ILE A 142 15.28 26.35 -22.77
N GLU A 143 14.02 26.79 -22.84
CA GLU A 143 13.22 27.12 -21.66
C GLU A 143 13.04 25.89 -20.77
N ILE A 144 13.38 26.05 -19.50
CA ILE A 144 13.26 25.01 -18.49
C ILE A 144 12.18 25.35 -17.46
N ASP A 145 12.03 26.61 -17.07
CA ASP A 145 11.05 27.05 -16.08
C ASP A 145 10.45 28.41 -16.45
N VAL A 146 9.21 28.69 -16.04
CA VAL A 146 8.54 29.95 -16.37
C VAL A 146 7.63 30.46 -15.24
N VAL A 147 7.60 31.78 -15.07
CA VAL A 147 6.58 32.53 -14.33
C VAL A 147 5.93 33.51 -15.29
N GLY A 148 4.63 33.38 -15.51
CA GLY A 148 3.93 34.20 -16.49
C GLY A 148 3.34 33.37 -17.63
N SER A 149 2.58 34.02 -18.52
CA SER A 149 1.97 33.35 -19.67
C SER A 149 1.93 34.28 -20.89
N THR A 150 2.40 33.77 -22.03
CA THR A 150 2.39 34.50 -23.32
C THR A 150 0.99 34.88 -23.75
N THR A 151 0.00 34.07 -23.36
CA THR A 151 -1.41 34.24 -23.74
C THR A 151 -2.17 35.23 -22.86
N GLU A 152 -1.59 35.62 -21.72
CA GLU A 152 -2.23 36.49 -20.72
C GLU A 152 -1.54 37.85 -20.59
N ARG A 153 -0.55 38.13 -21.44
CA ARG A 153 0.11 39.45 -21.52
C ARG A 153 -0.91 40.54 -21.88
N GLY A 154 -0.89 41.66 -21.13
CA GLY A 154 -1.76 42.80 -21.40
C GLY A 154 -3.18 42.71 -20.84
N GLN A 155 -3.49 41.70 -20.04
CA GLN A 155 -4.83 41.56 -19.47
C GLN A 155 -5.14 42.63 -18.40
N ILE A 156 -6.37 43.16 -18.44
CA ILE A 156 -6.89 44.07 -17.41
C ILE A 156 -7.19 43.25 -16.14
N ASN A 157 -6.42 43.47 -15.08
CA ASN A 157 -6.30 42.67 -13.83
C ASN A 157 -5.32 41.50 -13.97
N PRO A 158 -4.02 41.75 -13.84
CA PRO A 158 -3.02 40.71 -13.90
C PRO A 158 -3.18 39.73 -12.74
N TRP A 159 -2.96 38.46 -13.01
CA TRP A 159 -3.20 37.36 -12.08
C TRP A 159 -2.14 37.25 -10.97
N VAL A 160 -1.04 38.01 -11.06
CA VAL A 160 0.01 38.10 -10.02
C VAL A 160 0.36 39.54 -9.64
N ALA A 161 -0.46 40.52 -10.04
CA ALA A 161 -0.28 41.90 -9.59
C ALA A 161 -0.50 42.02 -8.07
N ASP A 162 0.25 42.95 -7.47
CA ASP A 162 0.33 43.29 -6.06
C ASP A 162 0.50 42.04 -5.16
N SER A 163 1.39 41.12 -5.56
CA SER A 163 1.61 39.85 -4.84
C SER A 163 3.06 39.35 -4.92
N THR A 164 3.41 38.50 -3.95
CA THR A 164 4.62 37.67 -4.02
C THR A 164 4.22 36.21 -4.20
N LEU A 165 4.83 35.54 -5.16
CA LEU A 165 4.65 34.11 -5.41
C LEU A 165 5.85 33.37 -4.86
N VAL A 166 5.59 32.38 -4.01
CA VAL A 166 6.63 31.47 -3.49
C VAL A 166 6.34 30.09 -4.03
N ARG A 167 7.32 29.46 -4.67
CA ARG A 167 7.16 28.11 -5.21
C ARG A 167 6.89 27.15 -4.06
N ASN A 168 5.90 26.28 -4.22
CA ASN A 168 5.59 25.29 -3.20
C ASN A 168 6.75 24.30 -3.07
N TYR A 169 7.08 23.91 -1.84
CA TYR A 169 8.24 23.07 -1.54
C TYR A 169 8.15 21.65 -2.14
N ASN A 170 6.94 21.18 -2.45
CA ASN A 170 6.70 19.87 -3.06
C ASN A 170 6.99 19.84 -4.57
N ILE A 171 7.41 20.96 -5.16
CA ILE A 171 7.77 21.03 -6.58
C ILE A 171 9.21 20.56 -6.75
N ILE A 172 9.35 19.37 -7.32
CA ILE A 172 10.62 18.64 -7.46
C ILE A 172 11.39 18.95 -8.76
N GLY A 173 10.97 19.97 -9.53
CA GLY A 173 11.63 20.31 -10.79
C GLY A 173 11.02 21.53 -11.49
N PRO A 174 11.72 22.05 -12.52
CA PRO A 174 11.29 23.22 -13.27
C PRO A 174 10.12 22.88 -14.20
N ASN A 175 9.26 23.87 -14.50
CA ASN A 175 8.10 23.68 -15.35
C ASN A 175 8.00 24.79 -16.41
N CYS A 176 8.08 24.42 -17.69
CA CYS A 176 7.97 25.36 -18.82
C CYS A 176 6.52 25.75 -19.17
N ASN A 177 5.52 25.26 -18.44
CA ASN A 177 4.15 25.72 -18.54
C ASN A 177 3.72 26.27 -17.18
N PHE A 178 3.52 27.57 -17.10
CA PHE A 178 3.13 28.19 -15.84
C PHE A 178 1.83 27.60 -15.29
N ASP A 179 1.89 27.04 -14.07
CA ASP A 179 0.75 26.57 -13.29
C ASP A 179 0.73 27.26 -11.93
N ILE A 180 -0.27 28.11 -11.70
CA ILE A 180 -0.43 28.84 -10.44
C ILE A 180 -0.56 27.91 -9.21
N ASN A 181 -0.98 26.65 -9.40
CA ASN A 181 -1.09 25.69 -8.28
C ASN A 181 0.27 25.25 -7.74
N GLU A 182 1.35 25.50 -8.47
CA GLU A 182 2.73 25.28 -8.02
C GLU A 182 3.21 26.40 -7.08
N TRP A 183 2.40 27.43 -6.84
CA TRP A 183 2.77 28.63 -6.10
C TRP A 183 1.84 28.93 -4.94
N SER A 184 2.44 29.38 -3.85
CA SER A 184 1.75 30.06 -2.75
C SER A 184 1.73 31.56 -3.00
N VAL A 185 0.54 32.15 -3.05
CA VAL A 185 0.36 33.60 -3.25
C VAL A 185 0.34 34.33 -1.91
N LYS A 186 1.30 35.21 -1.69
CA LYS A 186 1.44 36.07 -0.51
C LYS A 186 0.97 37.49 -0.82
N SER A 187 0.78 38.28 0.25
CA SER A 187 0.43 39.69 0.11
C SER A 187 1.55 40.51 -0.53
N ILE A 188 1.19 41.64 -1.14
CA ILE A 188 2.15 42.67 -1.57
C ILE A 188 3.21 42.95 -0.49
N ASP A 189 4.47 43.08 -0.92
CA ASP A 189 5.64 43.32 -0.07
C ASP A 189 5.98 42.24 0.98
N ASP A 190 5.33 41.08 0.93
CA ASP A 190 5.77 39.93 1.71
C ASP A 190 6.93 39.24 0.98
N PHE A 191 8.15 39.53 1.44
CA PHE A 191 9.41 38.93 0.97
C PHE A 191 10.08 38.11 2.09
N SER A 192 9.27 37.58 3.02
CA SER A 192 9.79 36.84 4.17
C SER A 192 10.48 35.53 3.80
N ASP A 193 10.13 34.96 2.65
CA ASP A 193 10.71 33.72 2.10
C ASP A 193 11.97 34.00 1.23
N LEU A 194 12.12 35.24 0.72
CA LEU A 194 13.18 35.60 -0.22
C LEU A 194 14.58 35.34 0.35
N GLY A 195 15.46 34.76 -0.44
CA GLY A 195 16.81 34.37 -0.08
C GLY A 195 16.91 33.03 0.66
N ASN A 196 15.82 32.26 0.73
CA ASN A 196 15.81 30.90 1.20
C ASN A 196 14.77 30.06 0.44
N HIS A 197 15.22 29.00 -0.22
CA HIS A 197 14.32 28.02 -0.79
C HIS A 197 14.84 26.63 -0.46
N SER A 198 14.13 25.93 0.42
CA SER A 198 14.39 24.55 0.73
C SER A 198 13.33 23.67 0.07
N THR A 199 13.74 22.54 -0.49
CA THR A 199 12.82 21.44 -0.81
C THR A 199 12.26 20.80 0.46
N SER A 200 12.89 21.02 1.62
CA SER A 200 12.35 20.72 2.94
C SER A 200 11.66 21.94 3.56
N GLY A 201 10.40 22.16 3.16
CA GLY A 201 9.42 22.71 4.12
C GLY A 201 9.20 21.71 5.26
N ASN A 202 8.48 22.08 6.34
CA ASN A 202 8.07 21.13 7.38
C ASN A 202 7.43 19.89 6.73
N ASP A 203 8.20 18.83 6.55
CA ASP A 203 7.63 17.57 6.16
C ASP A 203 6.78 17.12 7.34
N THR A 204 5.51 16.92 7.07
CA THR A 204 4.53 16.43 8.05
C THR A 204 3.90 15.13 7.57
N ILE A 205 4.31 14.67 6.39
CA ILE A 205 3.87 13.40 5.82
C ILE A 205 4.82 12.35 6.38
N LYS A 206 4.25 11.21 6.74
CA LYS A 206 5.03 10.13 7.34
C LYS A 206 5.55 9.22 6.23
N PRO A 207 6.72 8.59 6.42
CA PRO A 207 7.21 7.58 5.49
C PRO A 207 6.20 6.44 5.36
N VAL A 208 6.00 5.95 4.14
CA VAL A 208 5.11 4.83 3.85
C VAL A 208 5.90 3.54 3.89
N ILE A 209 5.61 2.71 4.90
CA ILE A 209 6.17 1.37 5.04
C ILE A 209 5.27 0.37 4.30
N SER A 210 5.81 -0.26 3.27
CA SER A 210 5.18 -1.39 2.58
C SER A 210 5.80 -2.69 3.05
N VAL A 211 4.98 -3.71 3.29
CA VAL A 211 5.49 -5.05 3.58
C VAL A 211 5.67 -5.79 2.26
N VAL A 212 6.91 -6.14 1.95
CA VAL A 212 7.28 -6.84 0.73
C VAL A 212 7.23 -8.34 1.03
N ASN A 213 6.61 -9.11 0.16
CA ASN A 213 6.37 -10.56 0.27
C ASN A 213 5.15 -10.96 1.13
N SER A 214 5.14 -10.70 2.44
CA SER A 214 4.04 -11.14 3.31
C SER A 214 4.03 -10.39 4.65
N LYS A 215 2.83 -10.06 5.15
CA LYS A 215 2.57 -9.50 6.52
C LYS A 215 3.01 -10.46 7.64
N SER A 216 3.46 -11.66 7.29
CA SER A 216 3.74 -12.74 8.19
C SER A 216 4.83 -13.69 7.69
N LYS A 217 5.47 -14.39 8.62
CA LYS A 217 6.44 -15.45 8.33
C LYS A 217 6.25 -16.65 9.23
N VAL A 218 6.18 -17.84 8.63
CA VAL A 218 6.19 -19.12 9.34
C VAL A 218 7.57 -19.77 9.24
N LEU A 219 8.08 -20.26 10.37
CA LEU A 219 9.38 -20.91 10.51
C LEU A 219 9.27 -22.21 11.31
N GLU A 220 9.99 -23.24 10.87
CA GLU A 220 10.14 -24.48 11.63
C GLU A 220 11.17 -24.28 12.76
N ILE A 221 10.99 -24.93 13.91
CA ILE A 221 12.00 -24.92 14.98
C ILE A 221 13.39 -25.26 14.41
N GLY A 222 14.36 -24.41 14.71
CA GLY A 222 15.76 -24.59 14.32
C GLY A 222 16.08 -24.22 12.87
N SER A 223 15.15 -23.61 12.12
CA SER A 223 15.46 -23.04 10.81
C SER A 223 16.46 -21.88 10.90
N GLU A 224 17.05 -21.49 9.77
CA GLU A 224 17.88 -20.28 9.73
C GLU A 224 17.00 -19.03 9.90
N MET A 225 17.53 -18.03 10.62
CA MET A 225 16.85 -16.75 10.79
C MET A 225 16.80 -16.01 9.44
N PRO A 226 15.63 -15.59 8.95
CA PRO A 226 15.52 -14.78 7.75
C PRO A 226 16.19 -13.41 7.90
N ASP A 227 16.55 -12.80 6.79
CA ASP A 227 16.85 -11.36 6.78
C ASP A 227 15.53 -10.57 6.79
N PHE A 228 15.16 -10.05 7.96
CA PHE A 228 13.90 -9.32 8.12
C PHE A 228 13.90 -7.96 7.42
N ILE A 229 15.06 -7.46 6.96
CA ILE A 229 15.13 -6.23 6.17
C ILE A 229 14.40 -6.41 4.83
N GLU A 230 14.47 -7.60 4.22
CA GLU A 230 13.84 -7.89 2.93
C GLU A 230 12.29 -7.94 2.98
N TYR A 231 11.69 -7.86 4.17
CA TYR A 231 10.24 -7.87 4.36
C TYR A 231 9.63 -6.47 4.31
N PHE A 232 10.44 -5.42 4.24
CA PHE A 232 9.96 -4.05 4.23
C PHE A 232 10.57 -3.26 3.07
N SER A 233 9.77 -2.34 2.53
CA SER A 233 10.26 -1.24 1.70
C SER A 233 9.66 0.05 2.21
N VAL A 234 10.45 1.13 2.16
CA VAL A 234 10.07 2.40 2.76
C VAL A 234 10.29 3.49 1.73
N ILE A 235 9.21 4.21 1.43
CA ILE A 235 9.24 5.35 0.53
C ILE A 235 8.63 6.53 1.28
N ASP A 236 9.32 7.64 1.22
CA ASP A 236 8.84 8.93 1.63
C ASP A 236 8.66 9.85 0.42
N ASN A 237 7.70 10.78 0.48
CA ASN A 237 7.40 11.69 -0.62
C ASN A 237 8.45 12.80 -0.81
N ILE A 238 9.25 13.10 0.22
CA ILE A 238 10.32 14.09 0.20
C ILE A 238 11.69 13.40 0.25
N ASP A 239 11.88 12.43 1.16
CA ASP A 239 13.18 11.77 1.34
C ASP A 239 13.44 10.62 0.34
N GLY A 240 12.39 10.20 -0.40
CA GLY A 240 12.49 9.12 -1.38
C GLY A 240 12.62 7.75 -0.73
N GLU A 241 13.45 6.86 -1.28
CA GLU A 241 13.62 5.51 -0.73
C GLU A 241 14.52 5.54 0.52
N ILE A 242 13.98 5.08 1.65
CA ILE A 242 14.71 5.04 2.93
C ILE A 242 15.37 3.66 3.10
N THR A 243 16.68 3.64 3.33
CA THR A 243 17.44 2.40 3.58
C THR A 243 17.19 1.88 4.99
N ILE A 244 16.66 0.67 5.10
CA ILE A 244 16.38 0.00 6.38
C ILE A 244 17.67 -0.61 6.96
N THR A 245 17.79 -0.56 8.29
CA THR A 245 18.85 -1.23 9.04
C THR A 245 18.27 -2.11 10.15
N LEU A 246 19.02 -3.11 10.64
CA LEU A 246 18.55 -4.00 11.72
C LEU A 246 18.16 -3.25 13.00
N ASP A 247 18.83 -2.14 13.32
CA ASP A 247 18.55 -1.35 14.52
C ASP A 247 17.17 -0.64 14.47
N MET A 248 16.55 -0.54 13.28
CA MET A 248 15.20 -0.01 13.09
C MET A 248 14.10 -1.07 13.35
N ILE A 249 14.48 -2.34 13.48
CA ILE A 249 13.53 -3.44 13.71
C ILE A 249 13.48 -3.77 15.20
N ASN A 250 12.41 -3.32 15.84
CA ASN A 250 12.10 -3.62 17.22
C ASN A 250 11.76 -5.11 17.41
N ASN A 251 12.05 -5.62 18.61
CA ASN A 251 11.73 -6.98 19.07
C ASN A 251 12.39 -8.15 18.31
N ILE A 252 13.31 -7.88 17.37
CA ILE A 252 14.02 -8.94 16.65
C ILE A 252 14.75 -9.93 17.57
N ASP A 253 15.34 -9.43 18.67
CA ASP A 253 16.02 -10.25 19.68
C ASP A 253 15.07 -11.13 20.52
N LEU A 254 13.76 -10.87 20.47
CA LEU A 254 12.75 -11.68 21.17
C LEU A 254 12.33 -12.92 20.36
N VAL A 255 12.64 -12.95 19.06
CA VAL A 255 12.31 -14.07 18.18
C VAL A 255 13.22 -15.25 18.50
N ASP A 256 12.69 -16.25 19.20
CA ASP A 256 13.39 -17.50 19.49
C ASP A 256 12.99 -18.61 18.51
N ILE A 257 13.86 -18.86 17.53
CA ILE A 257 13.67 -19.89 16.51
C ILE A 257 13.69 -21.31 17.06
N ASN A 258 14.11 -21.52 18.32
CA ASN A 258 14.15 -22.83 18.94
C ASN A 258 12.94 -23.11 19.83
N THR A 259 12.04 -22.14 19.98
CA THR A 259 10.85 -22.25 20.82
C THR A 259 9.62 -21.99 19.96
N ALA A 260 8.71 -22.98 19.90
CA ALA A 260 7.45 -22.78 19.22
C ALA A 260 6.67 -21.63 19.90
N GLY A 261 6.33 -20.61 19.12
CA GLY A 261 5.68 -19.40 19.63
C GLY A 261 5.23 -18.48 18.50
N ILE A 262 4.45 -17.46 18.87
CA ILE A 262 4.19 -16.31 18.00
C ILE A 262 5.04 -15.17 18.55
N TYR A 263 5.78 -14.56 17.64
CA TYR A 263 6.62 -13.41 17.88
C TYR A 263 6.15 -12.29 16.95
N GLU A 264 6.35 -11.05 17.36
CA GLU A 264 6.02 -9.88 16.55
C GLU A 264 7.26 -8.99 16.51
N ILE A 265 7.64 -8.58 15.31
CA ILE A 265 8.67 -7.57 15.09
C ILE A 265 8.02 -6.35 14.45
N GLU A 266 8.56 -5.17 14.77
CA GLU A 266 8.03 -3.91 14.30
C GLU A 266 9.16 -3.11 13.66
N LEU A 267 9.02 -2.74 12.39
CA LEU A 267 9.88 -1.75 11.78
C LEU A 267 9.37 -0.37 12.20
N GLU A 268 10.23 0.43 12.83
CA GLU A 268 9.99 1.84 13.12
C GLU A 268 10.96 2.69 12.29
N VAL A 269 10.42 3.61 11.48
CA VAL A 269 11.21 4.51 10.65
C VAL A 269 10.86 5.94 10.97
N GLU A 270 11.89 6.74 11.21
CA GLU A 270 11.85 8.19 11.31
C GLU A 270 12.52 8.78 10.07
N ASP A 271 11.82 9.67 9.39
CA ASP A 271 12.35 10.42 8.24
C ASP A 271 13.31 11.54 8.68
N GLU A 272 13.93 12.27 7.74
CA GLU A 272 14.88 13.35 8.09
C GLU A 272 14.22 14.54 8.82
N SER A 273 12.89 14.64 8.74
CA SER A 273 12.08 15.68 9.36
C SER A 273 11.48 15.28 10.71
N GLY A 274 11.70 14.04 11.15
CA GLY A 274 11.23 13.51 12.42
C GLY A 274 9.83 12.90 12.40
N ASN A 275 9.23 12.65 11.23
CA ASN A 275 7.96 11.93 11.15
C ASN A 275 8.19 10.43 11.26
N VAL A 276 7.44 9.80 12.17
CA VAL A 276 7.59 8.38 12.48
C VAL A 276 6.42 7.57 11.93
N SER A 277 6.76 6.49 11.23
CA SER A 277 5.86 5.39 10.87
C SER A 277 6.35 4.09 11.46
N ASN A 278 5.40 3.20 11.76
CA ASN A 278 5.70 1.85 12.19
C ASN A 278 4.85 0.81 11.44
N LYS A 279 5.39 -0.40 11.33
CA LYS A 279 4.68 -1.55 10.75
C LYS A 279 5.18 -2.83 11.37
N SER A 280 4.25 -3.64 11.88
CA SER A 280 4.56 -4.97 12.40
C SER A 280 4.45 -6.06 11.33
N ILE A 281 5.24 -7.11 11.50
CA ILE A 281 4.99 -8.43 10.91
C ILE A 281 5.00 -9.50 11.99
N THR A 282 4.20 -10.55 11.78
CA THR A 282 4.08 -11.68 12.71
C THR A 282 4.99 -12.83 12.29
N ILE A 283 5.76 -13.37 13.24
CA ILE A 283 6.62 -14.53 13.04
C ILE A 283 6.08 -15.69 13.87
N ARG A 284 5.66 -16.78 13.21
CA ARG A 284 5.28 -18.01 13.88
C ARG A 284 6.40 -19.03 13.78
N VAL A 285 6.94 -19.46 14.91
CA VAL A 285 7.81 -20.62 15.00
C VAL A 285 6.96 -21.83 15.41
N TYR A 286 6.98 -22.92 14.64
CA TYR A 286 6.22 -24.13 14.93
C TYR A 286 7.11 -25.37 15.01
N ASP A 287 6.69 -26.36 15.81
CA ASP A 287 7.34 -27.66 15.92
C ASP A 287 6.52 -28.70 15.14
N PRO A 288 7.01 -29.22 13.99
CA PRO A 288 6.31 -30.22 13.21
C PRO A 288 6.28 -31.59 13.89
N ASN A 289 7.17 -31.81 14.87
CA ASN A 289 7.27 -33.07 15.62
C ASN A 289 6.59 -32.99 16.98
N SER A 290 5.78 -31.95 17.24
CA SER A 290 4.95 -31.85 18.43
C SER A 290 3.99 -33.04 18.46
N THR A 291 4.36 -34.08 19.20
CA THR A 291 3.66 -35.37 19.29
C THR A 291 2.81 -35.49 20.56
N ASP A 292 2.79 -34.45 21.39
CA ASP A 292 2.02 -34.39 22.64
C ASP A 292 0.56 -33.92 22.39
N LEU A 293 -0.08 -34.42 21.33
CA LEU A 293 -1.50 -34.20 21.10
C LEU A 293 -2.31 -35.10 22.05
N VAL A 294 -2.84 -34.51 23.12
CA VAL A 294 -3.76 -35.21 24.01
C VAL A 294 -5.16 -35.20 23.39
N LEU A 295 -5.45 -36.24 22.61
CA LEU A 295 -6.73 -36.36 21.93
C LEU A 295 -7.88 -36.67 22.91
N THR A 296 -9.01 -36.01 22.70
CA THR A 296 -10.28 -36.34 23.36
C THR A 296 -10.82 -37.67 22.84
N SER A 297 -11.77 -38.25 23.56
CA SER A 297 -12.39 -39.53 23.15
C SER A 297 -13.07 -39.49 21.77
N TYR A 298 -13.49 -38.30 21.31
CA TYR A 298 -14.07 -38.12 19.98
C TYR A 298 -13.03 -38.44 18.88
N TYR A 299 -11.76 -38.09 19.08
CA TYR A 299 -10.68 -38.23 18.11
C TYR A 299 -9.78 -39.43 18.38
N GLN A 300 -10.19 -40.37 19.23
CA GLN A 300 -9.30 -41.47 19.63
C GLN A 300 -8.95 -42.41 18.46
N SER A 301 -9.79 -42.50 17.41
CA SER A 301 -9.50 -43.36 16.27
C SER A 301 -8.37 -42.84 15.36
N VAL A 302 -8.05 -41.55 15.43
CA VAL A 302 -7.00 -40.92 14.62
C VAL A 302 -5.63 -40.86 15.32
N GLU A 303 -5.52 -41.44 16.53
CA GLU A 303 -4.28 -41.42 17.31
C GLU A 303 -3.11 -42.05 16.53
N GLY A 304 -2.05 -41.25 16.31
CA GLY A 304 -0.84 -41.68 15.63
C GLY A 304 -0.94 -41.79 14.11
N LEU A 305 -2.06 -41.39 13.50
CA LEU A 305 -2.22 -41.33 12.04
C LEU A 305 -1.66 -40.01 11.49
N THR A 306 -1.18 -40.02 10.24
CA THR A 306 -0.71 -38.86 9.48
C THR A 306 -1.06 -39.03 8.00
N GLY A 307 -0.98 -37.95 7.20
CA GLY A 307 -1.19 -37.99 5.75
C GLY A 307 -2.57 -38.53 5.36
N ASP A 308 -2.61 -39.34 4.29
CA ASP A 308 -3.85 -39.91 3.76
C ASP A 308 -4.60 -40.79 4.79
N ASP A 309 -3.89 -41.51 5.66
CA ASP A 309 -4.51 -42.36 6.69
C ASP A 309 -5.28 -41.49 7.72
N LEU A 310 -4.69 -40.36 8.14
CA LEU A 310 -5.35 -39.40 9.03
C LEU A 310 -6.53 -38.72 8.33
N LYS A 311 -6.34 -38.31 7.07
CA LYS A 311 -7.37 -37.65 6.27
C LYS A 311 -8.60 -38.56 6.11
N GLN A 312 -8.38 -39.82 5.75
CA GLN A 312 -9.43 -40.81 5.57
C GLN A 312 -10.19 -41.11 6.87
N GLU A 313 -9.48 -41.30 7.98
CA GLU A 313 -10.14 -41.59 9.27
C GLU A 313 -10.90 -40.36 9.79
N LEU A 314 -10.38 -39.14 9.61
CA LEU A 314 -11.11 -37.91 9.93
C LEU A 314 -12.34 -37.73 9.06
N ASN A 315 -12.25 -38.01 7.74
CA ASN A 315 -13.41 -38.01 6.85
C ASN A 315 -14.51 -38.93 7.41
N GLN A 316 -14.20 -40.19 7.73
CA GLN A 316 -15.17 -41.13 8.29
C GLN A 316 -15.77 -40.65 9.62
N LEU A 317 -14.97 -40.01 10.47
CA LEU A 317 -15.39 -39.50 11.76
C LEU A 317 -16.38 -38.32 11.65
N ILE A 318 -16.25 -37.49 10.62
CA ILE A 318 -17.06 -36.28 10.44
C ILE A 318 -18.11 -36.38 9.33
N ASP A 319 -18.10 -37.49 8.57
CA ASP A 319 -18.97 -37.73 7.41
C ASP A 319 -20.45 -37.64 7.81
N GLU A 320 -20.90 -38.51 8.71
CA GLU A 320 -22.29 -38.51 9.17
C GLU A 320 -22.58 -37.29 10.05
N HIS A 321 -23.47 -36.43 9.57
CA HIS A 321 -23.97 -35.30 10.33
C HIS A 321 -25.43 -34.99 9.99
N LYS A 322 -26.11 -34.31 10.90
CA LYS A 322 -27.47 -33.82 10.71
C LYS A 322 -27.43 -32.60 9.80
N VAL A 323 -28.04 -32.74 8.63
CA VAL A 323 -28.25 -31.66 7.66
C VAL A 323 -29.52 -30.86 7.97
N TYR A 324 -29.46 -29.55 7.72
CA TYR A 324 -30.56 -28.60 7.91
C TYR A 324 -30.92 -27.95 6.58
N THR A 325 -32.14 -27.43 6.47
CA THR A 325 -32.55 -26.65 5.30
C THR A 325 -31.87 -25.29 5.29
N TYR A 326 -31.77 -24.68 4.11
CA TYR A 326 -31.17 -23.36 3.95
C TYR A 326 -31.92 -22.25 4.73
N ASP A 327 -33.21 -22.45 5.03
CA ASP A 327 -33.96 -21.50 5.87
C ASP A 327 -33.67 -21.70 7.36
N GLU A 328 -33.49 -22.94 7.83
CA GLU A 328 -33.20 -23.26 9.23
C GLU A 328 -31.82 -22.75 9.68
N VAL A 329 -30.82 -22.71 8.78
CA VAL A 329 -29.47 -22.26 9.15
C VAL A 329 -29.43 -20.79 9.59
N TRP A 330 -30.41 -19.95 9.24
CA TRP A 330 -30.48 -18.58 9.76
C TRP A 330 -30.54 -18.53 11.29
N ASP A 331 -31.39 -19.37 11.88
CA ASP A 331 -31.57 -19.37 13.33
C ASP A 331 -30.37 -19.99 14.04
N ILE A 332 -29.72 -20.96 13.40
CA ILE A 332 -28.50 -21.56 13.94
C ILE A 332 -27.32 -20.58 13.88
N LEU A 333 -27.18 -19.80 12.81
CA LEU A 333 -26.13 -18.77 12.70
C LEU A 333 -26.28 -17.66 13.74
N LYS A 334 -27.50 -17.33 14.17
CA LYS A 334 -27.71 -16.41 15.30
C LYS A 334 -27.12 -16.94 16.61
N GLU A 335 -26.97 -18.26 16.74
CA GLU A 335 -26.37 -18.87 17.93
C GLU A 335 -24.87 -19.14 17.74
N SER A 336 -24.47 -19.69 16.58
CA SER A 336 -23.08 -20.06 16.31
C SER A 336 -22.17 -18.83 16.19
N ASP A 337 -22.69 -17.75 15.61
CA ASP A 337 -21.92 -16.53 15.34
C ASP A 337 -22.31 -15.41 16.33
N GLN A 338 -22.93 -15.75 17.46
CA GLN A 338 -23.34 -14.78 18.48
C GLN A 338 -22.14 -13.97 18.99
N ASP A 339 -22.28 -12.65 19.05
CA ASP A 339 -21.24 -11.79 19.65
C ASP A 339 -21.12 -12.08 21.17
N PRO A 340 -19.93 -12.48 21.66
CA PRO A 340 -19.72 -12.79 23.07
C PRO A 340 -19.92 -11.58 24.00
N ASN A 341 -19.76 -10.36 23.49
CA ASN A 341 -19.95 -9.11 24.23
C ASN A 341 -21.38 -8.57 24.13
N ASN A 342 -22.17 -9.04 23.15
CA ASN A 342 -23.56 -8.64 22.96
C ASN A 342 -24.42 -9.80 22.42
N PRO A 343 -25.08 -10.58 23.29
CA PRO A 343 -25.86 -11.75 22.89
C PRO A 343 -27.07 -11.47 21.98
N ASP A 344 -27.49 -10.21 21.81
CA ASP A 344 -28.56 -9.83 20.87
C ASP A 344 -28.03 -9.66 19.43
N ASN A 345 -26.72 -9.77 19.24
CA ASN A 345 -26.02 -9.56 17.99
C ASN A 345 -25.27 -10.81 17.51
N VAL A 346 -24.89 -10.79 16.23
CA VAL A 346 -23.91 -11.69 15.61
C VAL A 346 -22.65 -10.93 15.23
N LEU A 347 -21.50 -11.60 15.31
CA LEU A 347 -20.21 -11.10 14.87
C LEU A 347 -19.97 -11.47 13.41
N LEU A 348 -19.72 -10.47 12.57
CA LEU A 348 -19.61 -10.66 11.12
C LEU A 348 -18.17 -11.03 10.72
N LEU A 349 -18.03 -12.09 9.93
CA LEU A 349 -16.73 -12.69 9.55
C LEU A 349 -15.73 -11.64 9.04
N TYR A 350 -16.02 -11.02 7.89
CA TYR A 350 -15.05 -10.17 7.20
C TYR A 350 -14.86 -8.78 7.84
N THR A 351 -15.89 -8.23 8.50
CA THR A 351 -15.83 -6.86 9.01
C THR A 351 -15.56 -6.78 10.51
N GLY A 352 -15.73 -7.89 11.25
CA GLY A 352 -15.62 -7.90 12.72
C GLY A 352 -16.72 -7.08 13.43
N LEU A 353 -17.73 -6.59 12.70
CA LEU A 353 -18.79 -5.79 13.27
C LEU A 353 -19.82 -6.64 14.01
N SER A 354 -20.42 -6.06 15.03
CA SER A 354 -21.50 -6.66 15.82
C SER A 354 -22.85 -6.14 15.34
N TYR A 355 -23.63 -6.98 14.65
CA TYR A 355 -24.92 -6.62 14.05
C TYR A 355 -26.07 -7.32 14.75
N SER A 356 -27.22 -6.65 14.86
CA SER A 356 -28.42 -7.27 15.45
C SER A 356 -28.80 -8.55 14.72
N LYS A 357 -29.13 -9.59 15.49
CA LYS A 357 -29.70 -10.86 14.99
C LYS A 357 -30.95 -10.64 14.12
N GLU A 358 -31.68 -9.57 14.37
CA GLU A 358 -32.89 -9.20 13.61
C GLU A 358 -32.59 -8.54 12.27
N CYS A 359 -31.37 -8.03 12.05
CA CYS A 359 -30.94 -7.39 10.80
C CYS A 359 -30.40 -8.40 9.77
N GLN A 360 -31.01 -9.58 9.68
CA GLN A 360 -30.73 -10.55 8.62
C GLN A 360 -31.27 -10.05 7.26
N ASP A 361 -30.59 -10.40 6.17
CA ASP A 361 -31.03 -10.03 4.83
C ASP A 361 -32.33 -10.75 4.44
N GLN A 362 -33.42 -9.98 4.33
CA GLN A 362 -34.75 -10.40 3.88
C GLN A 362 -35.08 -9.84 2.48
N GLY A 363 -34.07 -9.41 1.72
CA GLY A 363 -34.25 -8.82 0.40
C GLY A 363 -35.07 -7.53 0.47
N ALA A 364 -36.17 -7.47 -0.29
CA ALA A 364 -37.05 -6.30 -0.33
C ALA A 364 -37.83 -6.05 0.98
N TYR A 365 -37.79 -6.99 1.93
CA TYR A 365 -38.48 -6.88 3.22
C TYR A 365 -37.54 -6.52 4.38
N SER A 366 -36.24 -6.34 4.13
CA SER A 366 -35.29 -5.91 5.14
C SER A 366 -35.71 -4.57 5.75
N THR A 367 -35.71 -4.50 7.09
CA THR A 367 -36.12 -3.30 7.84
C THR A 367 -34.93 -2.53 8.41
N CYS A 368 -33.73 -3.11 8.36
CA CYS A 368 -32.47 -2.44 8.68
C CYS A 368 -31.81 -1.93 7.39
N ASP A 369 -31.12 -0.80 7.48
CA ASP A 369 -30.35 -0.24 6.37
C ASP A 369 -29.11 -1.10 6.09
N ASP A 370 -28.39 -1.46 7.16
CA ASP A 370 -27.29 -2.42 7.11
C ASP A 370 -27.80 -3.80 7.56
N VAL A 371 -27.50 -4.83 6.76
CA VAL A 371 -27.93 -6.20 7.00
C VAL A 371 -26.79 -7.18 6.83
N TRP A 372 -26.87 -8.29 7.55
CA TRP A 372 -25.97 -9.41 7.38
C TRP A 372 -26.62 -10.53 6.57
N ASN A 373 -25.83 -11.28 5.82
CA ASN A 373 -26.27 -12.44 5.06
C ASN A 373 -25.42 -13.68 5.38
N ARG A 374 -25.79 -14.80 4.76
CA ARG A 374 -25.05 -16.07 4.86
C ARG A 374 -23.90 -16.05 3.87
N GLU A 375 -22.69 -16.07 4.40
CA GLU A 375 -21.49 -16.30 3.63
C GLU A 375 -21.19 -17.78 3.52
N HIS A 376 -20.93 -18.23 2.30
CA HIS A 376 -20.40 -19.57 2.01
C HIS A 376 -18.89 -19.43 1.82
N VAL A 377 -18.11 -19.71 2.87
CA VAL A 377 -16.64 -19.55 2.81
C VAL A 377 -16.05 -20.45 1.73
N TRP A 378 -16.56 -21.66 1.57
CA TRP A 378 -16.41 -22.36 0.29
C TRP A 378 -17.46 -21.84 -0.69
N SER A 379 -17.05 -21.08 -1.71
CA SER A 379 -17.99 -20.46 -2.65
C SER A 379 -18.90 -21.48 -3.35
N LYS A 380 -20.22 -21.29 -3.28
CA LYS A 380 -21.23 -22.17 -3.94
C LYS A 380 -20.94 -22.46 -5.41
N SER A 381 -20.43 -21.47 -6.15
CA SER A 381 -20.13 -21.62 -7.57
C SER A 381 -18.94 -22.55 -7.84
N ARG A 382 -18.07 -22.79 -6.86
CA ARG A 382 -16.85 -23.60 -6.95
C ARG A 382 -17.10 -24.99 -6.37
N GLY A 383 -18.08 -25.70 -6.92
CA GLY A 383 -18.59 -26.93 -6.32
C GLY A 383 -20.04 -27.24 -6.72
N ASP A 384 -20.71 -26.25 -7.31
CA ASP A 384 -22.06 -26.32 -7.90
C ASP A 384 -23.15 -26.88 -6.97
N PHE A 385 -22.93 -26.80 -5.65
CA PHE A 385 -23.87 -27.32 -4.65
C PHE A 385 -24.99 -26.34 -4.29
N GLY A 386 -24.88 -25.08 -4.72
CA GLY A 386 -25.93 -24.08 -4.50
C GLY A 386 -26.32 -23.94 -3.03
N THR A 387 -27.61 -24.08 -2.73
CA THR A 387 -28.16 -24.06 -1.37
C THR A 387 -28.78 -25.40 -0.99
N ASP A 388 -28.37 -26.47 -1.67
CA ASP A 388 -28.88 -27.81 -1.42
C ASP A 388 -28.32 -28.36 -0.11
N MET A 389 -29.07 -29.27 0.50
CA MET A 389 -28.69 -29.88 1.77
C MET A 389 -27.42 -30.73 1.63
N GLY A 390 -26.53 -30.62 2.62
CA GLY A 390 -25.16 -31.12 2.56
C GLY A 390 -24.20 -29.94 2.48
N PRO A 391 -23.30 -29.86 1.48
CA PRO A 391 -22.29 -28.80 1.42
C PRO A 391 -22.88 -27.39 1.31
N GLY A 392 -24.09 -27.22 0.74
CA GLY A 392 -24.76 -25.91 0.66
C GLY A 392 -25.34 -25.39 1.97
N THR A 393 -25.47 -26.24 2.98
CA THR A 393 -26.09 -25.93 4.29
C THR A 393 -25.22 -26.30 5.47
N ASP A 394 -23.99 -26.75 5.24
CA ASP A 394 -23.06 -27.14 6.30
C ASP A 394 -22.59 -25.91 7.08
N LEU A 395 -22.95 -25.88 8.35
CA LEU A 395 -22.70 -24.78 9.27
C LEU A 395 -21.21 -24.59 9.53
N HIS A 396 -20.35 -25.59 9.34
CA HIS A 396 -18.93 -25.42 9.61
C HIS A 396 -18.28 -24.38 8.69
N HIS A 397 -18.77 -24.17 7.45
CA HIS A 397 -18.27 -23.12 6.54
C HIS A 397 -19.26 -21.97 6.25
N LEU A 398 -20.48 -22.05 6.78
CA LEU A 398 -21.45 -20.96 6.70
C LEU A 398 -21.24 -19.93 7.80
N ARG A 399 -21.06 -18.66 7.45
CA ARG A 399 -20.86 -17.56 8.43
C ARG A 399 -21.85 -16.42 8.25
N ALA A 400 -22.15 -15.70 9.31
CA ALA A 400 -22.75 -14.38 9.22
C ALA A 400 -21.72 -13.39 8.64
N ALA A 401 -22.09 -12.65 7.60
CA ALA A 401 -21.24 -11.65 6.97
C ALA A 401 -22.01 -10.39 6.61
N ASP A 402 -21.34 -9.24 6.64
CA ASP A 402 -21.91 -8.00 6.11
C ASP A 402 -22.27 -8.18 4.63
N LYS A 403 -23.47 -7.75 4.23
CA LYS A 403 -23.96 -7.99 2.87
C LYS A 403 -23.10 -7.34 1.79
N ILE A 404 -22.56 -6.14 2.06
CA ILE A 404 -21.72 -5.41 1.11
C ILE A 404 -20.37 -6.11 1.02
N MET A 405 -19.73 -6.41 2.14
CA MET A 405 -18.44 -7.08 2.15
C MET A 405 -18.52 -8.50 1.57
N ASN A 406 -19.60 -9.24 1.83
CA ASN A 406 -19.84 -10.53 1.19
C ASN A 406 -19.99 -10.37 -0.34
N SER A 407 -20.70 -9.35 -0.81
CA SER A 407 -20.79 -9.04 -2.25
C SER A 407 -19.42 -8.67 -2.85
N THR A 408 -18.57 -7.98 -2.09
CA THR A 408 -17.18 -7.66 -2.45
C THR A 408 -16.30 -8.91 -2.49
N ARG A 409 -16.44 -9.84 -1.54
CA ARG A 409 -15.75 -11.14 -1.56
C ARG A 409 -16.17 -11.95 -2.78
N ASN A 410 -17.48 -12.03 -3.06
CA ASN A 410 -18.02 -12.76 -4.23
C ASN A 410 -17.56 -14.24 -4.24
N ASN A 411 -17.10 -14.77 -5.37
CA ASN A 411 -16.44 -16.07 -5.47
C ASN A 411 -14.91 -15.95 -5.64
N ARG A 412 -14.33 -14.83 -5.18
CA ARG A 412 -12.88 -14.64 -5.15
C ARG A 412 -12.24 -15.69 -4.25
N LEU A 413 -11.10 -16.19 -4.69
CA LEU A 413 -10.26 -17.03 -3.85
C LEU A 413 -9.51 -16.16 -2.85
N PHE A 414 -8.92 -16.81 -1.86
CA PHE A 414 -8.15 -16.12 -0.84
C PHE A 414 -6.68 -16.01 -1.24
N ASP A 415 -6.12 -14.82 -1.08
CA ASP A 415 -4.71 -14.51 -1.33
C ASP A 415 -4.27 -13.30 -0.49
N VAL A 416 -2.99 -12.95 -0.55
CA VAL A 416 -2.47 -11.68 0.00
C VAL A 416 -2.54 -10.60 -1.08
N CYS A 417 -3.09 -9.44 -0.72
CA CYS A 417 -3.49 -8.35 -1.60
C CYS A 417 -3.10 -6.98 -0.99
N ASP A 418 -3.29 -5.91 -1.75
CA ASP A 418 -2.80 -4.56 -1.42
C ASP A 418 -3.80 -3.42 -1.74
N ILE A 419 -5.00 -3.74 -2.24
CA ILE A 419 -6.02 -2.73 -2.55
C ILE A 419 -7.10 -2.73 -1.46
N GLU A 420 -7.02 -1.79 -0.52
CA GLU A 420 -7.93 -1.68 0.61
C GLU A 420 -9.41 -1.56 0.19
N VAL A 421 -10.26 -2.39 0.80
CA VAL A 421 -11.72 -2.34 0.66
C VAL A 421 -12.44 -2.08 1.99
N GLY A 422 -11.67 -1.86 3.06
CA GLY A 422 -12.14 -1.47 4.38
C GLY A 422 -12.14 -2.60 5.41
N TYR A 423 -12.15 -2.23 6.69
CA TYR A 423 -12.13 -3.14 7.84
C TYR A 423 -10.93 -4.10 7.86
N GLY A 424 -9.79 -3.69 7.28
CA GLY A 424 -8.60 -4.53 7.16
C GLY A 424 -8.68 -5.60 6.07
N ASN A 425 -9.65 -5.52 5.15
CA ASN A 425 -9.75 -6.42 4.01
C ASN A 425 -9.23 -5.73 2.74
N ASP A 426 -8.61 -6.52 1.85
CA ASP A 426 -8.01 -6.06 0.61
C ASP A 426 -8.52 -6.87 -0.61
N LYS A 427 -8.40 -6.29 -1.79
CA LYS A 427 -8.56 -6.97 -3.09
C LYS A 427 -7.24 -6.99 -3.84
N CYS A 428 -7.06 -7.99 -4.68
CA CYS A 428 -5.92 -8.06 -5.58
C CYS A 428 -6.26 -7.45 -6.96
N ASP A 429 -5.23 -7.14 -7.75
CA ASP A 429 -5.37 -6.81 -9.17
C ASP A 429 -5.90 -7.97 -10.04
N TYR A 430 -5.98 -9.16 -9.46
CA TYR A 430 -6.59 -10.36 -10.01
C TYR A 430 -7.74 -10.85 -9.11
N TRP A 431 -8.42 -11.94 -9.47
CA TRP A 431 -9.68 -12.37 -8.84
C TRP A 431 -9.51 -13.03 -7.45
N ALA A 432 -8.87 -12.32 -6.53
CA ALA A 432 -8.61 -12.73 -5.15
C ALA A 432 -8.99 -11.65 -4.12
N PHE A 433 -9.14 -12.09 -2.88
CA PHE A 433 -9.56 -11.31 -1.73
C PHE A 433 -8.70 -11.67 -0.51
N GLU A 434 -8.18 -10.66 0.18
CA GLU A 434 -7.50 -10.84 1.47
C GLU A 434 -8.48 -10.44 2.58
N PRO A 435 -8.87 -11.35 3.47
CA PRO A 435 -9.65 -11.02 4.65
C PRO A 435 -8.77 -10.33 5.69
N ARG A 436 -9.40 -9.65 6.66
CA ARG A 436 -8.71 -9.14 7.86
C ARG A 436 -7.94 -10.25 8.58
N ASP A 437 -6.84 -9.86 9.24
CA ASP A 437 -5.88 -10.80 9.81
C ASP A 437 -6.49 -11.76 10.83
N GLU A 438 -7.46 -11.31 11.62
CA GLU A 438 -8.01 -12.09 12.74
C GLU A 438 -9.12 -13.08 12.33
N VAL A 439 -9.26 -13.40 11.04
CA VAL A 439 -10.11 -14.51 10.55
C VAL A 439 -9.44 -15.37 9.48
N LYS A 440 -8.15 -15.15 9.22
CA LYS A 440 -7.40 -15.89 8.20
C LYS A 440 -7.33 -17.37 8.56
N GLY A 441 -7.13 -17.68 9.84
CA GLY A 441 -7.11 -19.02 10.41
C GLY A 441 -8.49 -19.66 10.40
N ASP A 442 -9.54 -18.93 10.78
CA ASP A 442 -10.94 -19.40 10.67
C ASP A 442 -11.21 -19.90 9.25
N ILE A 443 -10.88 -19.07 8.26
CA ILE A 443 -11.11 -19.37 6.85
C ILE A 443 -10.33 -20.60 6.43
N ALA A 444 -9.04 -20.69 6.79
CA ALA A 444 -8.22 -21.87 6.51
C ALA A 444 -8.84 -23.15 7.09
N ARG A 445 -9.22 -23.14 8.37
CA ARG A 445 -9.81 -24.31 9.05
C ARG A 445 -11.18 -24.69 8.51
N MET A 446 -11.99 -23.73 8.06
CA MET A 446 -13.25 -24.02 7.37
C MET A 446 -13.00 -24.68 6.01
N LEU A 447 -11.98 -24.24 5.27
CA LEU A 447 -11.63 -24.82 3.97
C LEU A 447 -11.00 -26.21 4.10
N PHE A 448 -10.11 -26.43 5.08
CA PHE A 448 -9.59 -27.78 5.40
C PHE A 448 -10.72 -28.74 5.76
N TYR A 449 -11.66 -28.28 6.59
CA TYR A 449 -12.84 -29.07 6.94
C TYR A 449 -13.64 -29.46 5.70
N MET A 450 -13.97 -28.51 4.82
CA MET A 450 -14.74 -28.81 3.62
C MET A 450 -14.03 -29.83 2.72
N THR A 451 -12.71 -29.72 2.60
CA THR A 451 -11.92 -30.67 1.81
C THR A 451 -11.85 -32.06 2.41
N VAL A 452 -11.75 -32.19 3.74
CA VAL A 452 -11.75 -33.52 4.37
C VAL A 452 -13.16 -34.09 4.48
N ARG A 453 -14.17 -33.28 4.80
CA ARG A 453 -15.55 -33.75 4.93
C ARG A 453 -16.08 -34.26 3.60
N TYR A 454 -15.91 -33.50 2.51
CA TYR A 454 -16.50 -33.84 1.21
C TYR A 454 -15.52 -34.57 0.27
N GLU A 455 -14.52 -35.25 0.84
CA GLU A 455 -13.62 -36.11 0.09
C GLU A 455 -14.35 -37.38 -0.38
N GLY A 456 -14.81 -37.38 -1.64
CA GLY A 456 -15.05 -38.51 -2.56
C GLY A 456 -15.78 -39.80 -2.13
N PHE A 457 -16.18 -39.96 -0.87
CA PHE A 457 -16.76 -41.20 -0.32
C PHE A 457 -18.29 -41.18 -0.25
N ASP A 458 -18.92 -40.06 -0.63
CA ASP A 458 -20.37 -39.87 -0.69
C ASP A 458 -20.85 -39.46 -2.10
N GLU A 459 -22.09 -38.96 -2.23
CA GLU A 459 -22.68 -38.57 -3.51
C GLU A 459 -22.36 -37.12 -3.95
N TYR A 460 -21.62 -36.38 -3.12
CA TYR A 460 -21.27 -34.99 -3.39
C TYR A 460 -20.02 -34.89 -4.29
N LEU A 461 -19.82 -33.70 -4.83
CA LEU A 461 -18.63 -33.38 -5.61
C LEU A 461 -17.43 -33.25 -4.67
N ASP A 462 -16.31 -33.85 -5.07
CA ASP A 462 -15.06 -33.80 -4.31
C ASP A 462 -14.51 -32.36 -4.26
N LEU A 463 -14.38 -31.81 -3.05
CA LEU A 463 -13.94 -30.44 -2.81
C LEU A 463 -12.44 -30.45 -2.47
N GLU A 464 -11.59 -29.95 -3.35
CA GLU A 464 -10.13 -30.02 -3.15
C GLU A 464 -9.46 -28.65 -3.03
N LEU A 465 -8.45 -28.54 -2.15
CA LEU A 465 -7.54 -27.40 -2.15
C LEU A 465 -6.47 -27.59 -3.22
N ASN A 466 -6.00 -26.50 -3.83
CA ASN A 466 -4.94 -26.55 -4.85
C ASN A 466 -3.92 -25.42 -4.65
N GLU A 467 -3.15 -25.06 -5.67
CA GLU A 467 -2.19 -23.94 -5.60
C GLU A 467 -2.54 -22.82 -6.61
N VAL A 468 -3.73 -22.88 -7.22
CA VAL A 468 -4.04 -22.11 -8.43
C VAL A 468 -5.19 -21.15 -8.17
N ILE A 469 -4.92 -19.86 -8.42
CA ILE A 469 -5.98 -18.85 -8.47
C ILE A 469 -6.76 -19.00 -9.77
N MET A 470 -8.05 -19.32 -9.65
CA MET A 470 -8.97 -19.49 -10.76
C MET A 470 -9.72 -18.20 -11.09
N ASP A 471 -10.12 -18.09 -12.35
CA ASP A 471 -10.96 -16.99 -12.82
C ASP A 471 -12.35 -16.99 -12.16
N LYS A 472 -13.05 -15.86 -12.26
CA LYS A 472 -14.41 -15.65 -11.75
C LYS A 472 -15.45 -16.61 -12.34
N ASP A 473 -15.26 -17.07 -13.57
CA ASP A 473 -16.24 -17.91 -14.27
C ASP A 473 -15.95 -19.42 -14.10
N ASP A 474 -14.88 -19.79 -13.39
CA ASP A 474 -14.52 -21.17 -13.10
C ASP A 474 -15.48 -21.80 -12.06
N LYS A 475 -15.92 -23.02 -12.35
CA LYS A 475 -16.87 -23.79 -11.53
C LYS A 475 -16.30 -25.07 -10.94
N SER A 476 -15.01 -25.31 -11.14
CA SER A 476 -14.32 -26.48 -10.61
C SER A 476 -14.43 -26.48 -9.08
N PRO A 477 -14.49 -27.66 -8.44
CA PRO A 477 -14.61 -27.79 -7.00
C PRO A 477 -13.28 -27.58 -6.29
N PHE A 478 -12.57 -26.52 -6.68
CA PHE A 478 -11.26 -26.20 -6.16
C PHE A 478 -11.30 -24.89 -5.37
N HIS A 479 -10.50 -24.80 -4.31
CA HIS A 479 -10.40 -23.57 -3.53
C HIS A 479 -8.96 -23.26 -3.07
N GLY A 480 -8.52 -22.03 -3.37
CA GLY A 480 -7.37 -21.36 -2.74
C GLY A 480 -5.99 -22.00 -2.94
N LYS A 481 -4.97 -21.31 -2.43
CA LYS A 481 -3.59 -21.81 -2.34
C LYS A 481 -3.40 -22.56 -1.02
N LEU A 482 -3.25 -23.88 -1.08
CA LEU A 482 -3.09 -24.75 0.09
C LEU A 482 -1.92 -24.29 0.96
N SER A 483 -0.78 -24.00 0.33
CA SER A 483 0.38 -23.41 1.00
C SER A 483 0.06 -22.17 1.83
N LEU A 484 -0.73 -21.23 1.29
CA LEU A 484 -1.16 -20.02 1.99
C LEU A 484 -2.12 -20.33 3.14
N LEU A 485 -3.06 -21.26 2.94
CA LEU A 485 -4.02 -21.63 4.00
C LEU A 485 -3.31 -22.31 5.18
N LEU A 486 -2.26 -23.11 4.92
CA LEU A 486 -1.43 -23.70 5.97
C LEU A 486 -0.69 -22.61 6.75
N GLU A 487 -0.16 -21.61 6.05
CA GLU A 487 0.44 -20.44 6.67
C GLU A 487 -0.58 -19.68 7.55
N TRP A 488 -1.78 -19.39 7.03
CA TRP A 488 -2.83 -18.69 7.78
C TRP A 488 -3.30 -19.44 9.02
N ASN A 489 -3.44 -20.77 8.94
CA ASN A 489 -3.79 -21.59 10.10
C ASN A 489 -2.75 -21.49 11.24
N LEU A 490 -1.47 -21.28 10.91
CA LEU A 490 -0.40 -21.16 11.88
C LEU A 490 -0.30 -19.75 12.47
N LEU A 491 -0.63 -18.73 11.69
CA LEU A 491 -0.51 -17.32 12.07
C LEU A 491 -1.70 -16.77 12.83
N ASP A 492 -2.89 -17.33 12.58
CA ASP A 492 -4.13 -16.99 13.26
C ASP A 492 -4.63 -18.23 14.02
N PRO A 493 -4.12 -18.46 15.26
CA PRO A 493 -4.48 -19.62 16.06
C PRO A 493 -5.95 -19.61 16.45
N VAL A 494 -6.47 -20.79 16.75
CA VAL A 494 -7.85 -20.92 17.21
C VAL A 494 -8.12 -20.08 18.45
N ASP A 495 -9.13 -19.22 18.37
CA ASP A 495 -9.56 -18.37 19.47
C ASP A 495 -10.77 -18.96 20.25
N ASP A 496 -11.23 -18.23 21.27
CA ASP A 496 -12.38 -18.68 22.07
C ASP A 496 -13.70 -18.64 21.30
N PHE A 497 -13.83 -17.72 20.32
CA PHE A 497 -15.02 -17.59 19.50
C PHE A 497 -15.18 -18.81 18.57
N GLU A 498 -14.11 -19.22 17.88
CA GLU A 498 -14.10 -20.41 17.05
C GLU A 498 -14.39 -21.69 17.84
N ARG A 499 -13.78 -21.84 19.04
CA ARG A 499 -14.07 -22.99 19.93
C ARG A 499 -15.54 -23.02 20.32
N GLN A 500 -16.11 -21.89 20.72
CA GLN A 500 -17.53 -21.79 21.05
C GLN A 500 -18.40 -22.13 19.84
N ARG A 501 -18.06 -21.57 18.68
CA ARG A 501 -18.79 -21.81 17.44
C ARG A 501 -18.79 -23.28 17.04
N ASN A 502 -17.63 -23.95 17.11
CA ASN A 502 -17.50 -25.38 16.84
C ASN A 502 -18.37 -26.21 17.80
N GLU A 503 -18.43 -25.83 19.08
CA GLU A 503 -19.31 -26.48 20.07
C GLU A 503 -20.80 -26.26 19.78
N VAL A 504 -21.22 -25.04 19.44
CA VAL A 504 -22.61 -24.77 19.05
C VAL A 504 -22.98 -25.62 17.83
N ILE A 505 -22.16 -25.60 16.79
CA ILE A 505 -22.42 -26.37 15.56
C ILE A 505 -22.46 -27.86 15.86
N PHE A 506 -21.55 -28.39 16.69
CA PHE A 506 -21.58 -29.78 17.12
C PHE A 506 -22.92 -30.17 17.77
N ASN A 507 -23.48 -29.29 18.61
CA ASN A 507 -24.79 -29.53 19.24
C ASN A 507 -25.96 -29.54 18.21
N TYR A 508 -25.78 -28.92 17.04
CA TYR A 508 -26.77 -28.93 15.96
C TYR A 508 -26.55 -30.05 14.94
N GLN A 509 -25.35 -30.17 14.37
CA GLN A 509 -25.02 -31.12 13.30
C GLN A 509 -24.53 -32.48 13.81
N GLY A 510 -24.00 -32.55 15.03
CA GLY A 510 -23.46 -33.79 15.60
C GLY A 510 -22.05 -34.15 15.11
N ASN A 511 -21.43 -33.34 14.24
CA ASN A 511 -20.04 -33.47 13.83
C ASN A 511 -19.24 -32.21 14.19
N ARG A 512 -17.93 -32.37 14.39
CA ARG A 512 -17.00 -31.28 14.76
C ARG A 512 -16.10 -30.91 13.59
N ASN A 513 -15.62 -29.68 13.54
CA ASN A 513 -14.50 -29.30 12.68
C ASN A 513 -13.19 -29.73 13.37
N PRO A 514 -12.49 -30.77 12.86
CA PRO A 514 -11.26 -31.27 13.48
C PRO A 514 -10.13 -30.24 13.50
N PHE A 515 -10.10 -29.33 12.53
CA PHE A 515 -9.07 -28.32 12.40
C PHE A 515 -9.25 -27.17 13.37
N VAL A 516 -10.43 -27.00 13.97
CA VAL A 516 -10.64 -26.07 15.10
C VAL A 516 -10.24 -26.75 16.42
N ASP A 517 -10.50 -28.05 16.57
CA ASP A 517 -10.14 -28.76 17.80
C ASP A 517 -8.66 -29.10 17.90
N TYR A 518 -8.05 -29.43 16.77
CA TYR A 518 -6.62 -29.76 16.61
C TYR A 518 -6.10 -29.14 15.30
N PRO A 519 -5.73 -27.85 15.31
CA PRO A 519 -5.18 -27.15 14.14
C PRO A 519 -3.95 -27.83 13.51
N GLU A 520 -3.24 -28.62 14.31
CA GLU A 520 -2.08 -29.42 13.90
C GLU A 520 -2.43 -30.45 12.82
N PHE A 521 -3.67 -30.93 12.79
CA PHE A 521 -4.12 -31.87 11.75
C PHE A 521 -3.99 -31.29 10.34
N ALA A 522 -4.04 -29.96 10.18
CA ALA A 522 -3.82 -29.34 8.87
C ALA A 522 -2.41 -29.66 8.34
N LEU A 523 -1.38 -29.45 9.16
CA LEU A 523 0.01 -29.78 8.79
C LEU A 523 0.22 -31.30 8.69
N MET A 524 -0.38 -32.10 9.58
CA MET A 524 -0.21 -33.55 9.55
C MET A 524 -0.79 -34.20 8.29
N ILE A 525 -1.75 -33.55 7.62
CA ILE A 525 -2.39 -34.03 6.39
C ILE A 525 -1.77 -33.39 5.15
N PHE A 526 -1.57 -32.07 5.17
CA PHE A 526 -1.25 -31.28 3.99
C PHE A 526 0.15 -30.65 3.99
N GLY A 527 0.87 -30.71 5.11
CA GLY A 527 2.14 -30.01 5.34
C GLY A 527 3.40 -30.78 4.95
#